data_AF-A0A0P7X8C7-F1
#
_entry.id   AF-A0A0P7X8C7-F1
#
_cell.length_a   1.000
_cell.length_b   1.000
_cell.length_c   1.000
_cell.angle_alpha   90.00
_cell.angle_beta   90.00
_cell.angle_gamma   90.00
#
_symmetry.space_group_name_H-M   'P 1'
#
loop_
_entity.id
_entity.type
_entity.pdbx_description
1 polymer ?
#
loop_
_entity_poly.entity_id
_entity_poly.type
_entity_poly.pdbx_seq_one_letter_code
_entity_poly.pdbx_strand_id
1 'polypeptide(L)'
;MKIITFIRNVALFLVVSVLIGILFLVLAKSQEVASNDNHHSRRVTGDTELVNYDTEQKDKEDGVQSGHAINSEFDDLVESFAHYTANEIAQAIFTDDRLIDNGAELLLALVENGKLGINQPLKQSTQTSSSHYTPLFVALASRDDLTFEQFSAFLELGAYIDTSSPWMLQLGRVRDKKIIETWIVEANVGPENHQQLMNSALIFGSPELAQVTNRVYGDDAIYNIDEQVIDEVAPTLIAYAEDQKYDERTYESDFGRISNASMLATDLARAKKMLGRAEVMQQHALSNDSHNMEIESFVNILKARVNRLQEIKDRMGETSLTQP
;
A
#
# COMPACT_ATOMS: atom_id res chain seq x y z
N MET A 1 0.24 -2.18 -36.05
CA MET A 1 0.74 -1.65 -34.76
C MET A 1 -0.35 -1.55 -33.67
N LYS A 2 -1.61 -1.15 -33.96
CA LYS A 2 -2.69 -1.08 -32.94
C LYS A 2 -3.17 -2.44 -32.39
N ILE A 3 -3.07 -3.51 -33.19
CA ILE A 3 -3.52 -4.86 -32.82
C ILE A 3 -2.65 -5.48 -31.72
N ILE A 4 -1.33 -5.26 -31.75
CA ILE A 4 -0.39 -5.83 -30.77
C ILE A 4 -0.59 -5.19 -29.38
N THR A 5 -0.85 -3.88 -29.33
CA THR A 5 -1.14 -3.16 -28.08
C THR A 5 -2.47 -3.58 -27.46
N PHE A 6 -3.49 -3.81 -28.30
CA PHE A 6 -4.77 -4.34 -27.84
C PHE A 6 -4.63 -5.76 -27.24
N ILE A 7 -3.93 -6.67 -27.93
CA ILE A 7 -3.70 -8.03 -27.44
C ILE A 7 -2.93 -8.02 -26.10
N ARG A 8 -1.93 -7.14 -25.95
CA ARG A 8 -1.15 -7.01 -24.70
C ARG A 8 -2.00 -6.52 -23.52
N ASN A 9 -2.86 -5.53 -23.74
CA ASN A 9 -3.74 -5.00 -22.69
C ASN A 9 -4.82 -6.02 -22.29
N VAL A 10 -5.34 -6.80 -23.25
CA VAL A 10 -6.28 -7.90 -22.97
C VAL A 10 -5.59 -9.02 -22.17
N ALA A 11 -4.35 -9.37 -22.52
CA ALA A 11 -3.59 -10.38 -21.77
C ALA A 11 -3.30 -9.94 -20.33
N LEU A 12 -2.91 -8.67 -20.12
CA LEU A 12 -2.69 -8.12 -18.78
C LEU A 12 -3.99 -8.11 -17.96
N PHE A 13 -5.10 -7.71 -18.57
CA PHE A 13 -6.41 -7.70 -17.92
C PHE A 13 -6.87 -9.11 -17.52
N LEU A 14 -6.62 -10.11 -18.37
CA LEU A 14 -6.93 -11.51 -18.06
C LEU A 14 -6.07 -12.05 -16.91
N VAL A 15 -4.76 -11.75 -16.89
CA VAL A 15 -3.87 -12.18 -15.79
C VAL A 15 -4.30 -11.53 -14.48
N VAL A 16 -4.59 -10.23 -14.48
CA VAL A 16 -5.07 -9.52 -13.28
C VAL A 16 -6.42 -10.06 -12.82
N SER A 17 -7.34 -10.36 -13.75
CA SER A 17 -8.66 -10.93 -13.42
C SER A 17 -8.55 -12.34 -12.83
N VAL A 18 -7.63 -13.17 -13.34
CA VAL A 18 -7.37 -14.51 -12.79
C VAL A 18 -6.73 -14.41 -11.40
N LEU A 19 -5.77 -13.51 -11.19
CA LEU A 19 -5.18 -13.29 -9.87
C LEU A 19 -6.21 -12.78 -8.85
N ILE A 20 -7.10 -11.88 -9.24
CA ILE A 20 -8.21 -11.42 -8.40
C ILE A 20 -9.17 -12.57 -8.11
N GLY A 21 -9.53 -13.39 -9.10
CA GLY A 21 -10.41 -14.55 -8.93
C GLY A 21 -9.83 -15.61 -7.99
N ILE A 22 -8.54 -15.90 -8.09
CA ILE A 22 -7.82 -16.80 -7.18
C ILE A 22 -7.80 -16.22 -5.77
N LEU A 23 -7.55 -14.92 -5.62
CA LEU A 23 -7.58 -14.23 -4.33
C LEU A 23 -8.97 -14.34 -3.66
N PHE A 24 -10.05 -14.16 -4.42
CA PHE A 24 -11.42 -14.36 -3.90
C PHE A 24 -11.71 -15.81 -3.48
N LEU A 25 -11.15 -16.79 -4.20
CA LEU A 25 -11.28 -18.21 -3.87
C LEU A 25 -10.55 -18.58 -2.57
N VAL A 26 -9.36 -18.01 -2.34
CA VAL A 26 -8.60 -18.18 -1.09
C VAL A 26 -9.36 -17.54 0.08
N LEU A 27 -9.88 -16.33 -0.10
CA LEU A 27 -10.66 -15.63 0.92
C LEU A 27 -11.97 -16.36 1.29
N ALA A 28 -12.70 -16.90 0.30
CA ALA A 28 -13.92 -17.66 0.55
C ALA A 28 -13.66 -18.94 1.36
N LYS A 29 -12.54 -19.61 1.11
CA LYS A 29 -12.17 -20.85 1.80
C LYS A 29 -11.69 -20.60 3.24
N SER A 30 -11.06 -19.44 3.50
CA SER A 30 -10.64 -19.03 4.85
C SER A 30 -11.85 -18.75 5.77
N GLN A 31 -12.94 -18.19 5.24
CA GLN A 31 -14.17 -17.96 6.02
C GLN A 31 -14.90 -19.26 6.41
N GLU A 32 -14.79 -20.32 5.59
CA GLU A 32 -15.43 -21.62 5.87
C GLU A 32 -14.75 -22.35 7.03
N VAL A 33 -13.44 -22.13 7.23
CA VAL A 33 -12.67 -22.72 8.35
C VAL A 33 -12.93 -21.97 9.67
N ALA A 34 -13.12 -20.65 9.62
CA ALA A 34 -13.37 -19.84 10.82
C ALA A 34 -14.79 -20.03 11.43
N SER A 35 -15.73 -20.61 10.70
CA SER A 35 -17.11 -20.80 11.17
C SER A 35 -17.31 -22.06 12.05
N ASN A 36 -16.32 -22.95 12.15
CA ASN A 36 -16.53 -24.26 12.78
C ASN A 36 -16.04 -24.37 14.24
N ASP A 37 -15.27 -23.41 14.72
CA ASP A 37 -14.72 -23.43 16.09
C ASP A 37 -15.13 -22.17 16.86
N ASN A 38 -16.34 -22.16 17.43
CA ASN A 38 -16.69 -21.16 18.44
C ASN A 38 -17.74 -21.66 19.45
N HIS A 39 -17.28 -22.45 20.42
CA HIS A 39 -17.86 -22.45 21.76
C HIS A 39 -16.74 -22.63 22.79
N HIS A 40 -16.20 -21.52 23.31
CA HIS A 40 -15.92 -21.35 24.74
C HIS A 40 -15.53 -19.90 25.05
N SER A 41 -16.45 -19.19 25.69
CA SER A 41 -16.24 -17.85 26.24
C SER A 41 -15.43 -17.96 27.53
N ARG A 42 -14.31 -17.23 27.62
CA ARG A 42 -13.63 -16.97 28.89
C ARG A 42 -13.27 -15.49 28.98
N ARG A 43 -14.04 -14.78 29.80
CA ARG A 43 -13.72 -13.42 30.28
C ARG A 43 -12.41 -13.46 31.06
N VAL A 44 -11.46 -12.60 30.69
CA VAL A 44 -10.38 -12.15 31.57
C VAL A 44 -10.38 -10.62 31.53
N THR A 45 -10.68 -10.04 32.68
CA THR A 45 -10.51 -8.61 33.02
C THR A 45 -9.06 -8.39 33.41
N GLY A 46 -8.40 -7.40 32.81
CA GLY A 46 -7.04 -6.98 33.17
C GLY A 46 -6.84 -5.52 32.82
N ASP A 47 -6.50 -4.74 33.84
CA ASP A 47 -6.43 -3.28 33.88
C ASP A 47 -5.42 -2.66 32.90
N THR A 48 -5.83 -1.59 32.21
CA THR A 48 -4.96 -0.80 31.34
C THR A 48 -4.41 0.39 32.12
N GLU A 49 -3.10 0.41 32.38
CA GLU A 49 -2.36 1.61 32.79
C GLU A 49 -2.17 2.52 31.58
N LEU A 50 -2.71 3.74 31.66
CA LEU A 50 -2.60 4.79 30.66
C LEU A 50 -1.23 5.49 30.80
N VAL A 51 -0.41 5.42 29.74
CA VAL A 51 0.84 6.19 29.63
C VAL A 51 0.52 7.58 29.08
N ASN A 52 0.76 8.59 29.90
CA ASN A 52 0.62 10.02 29.64
C ASN A 52 1.78 10.52 28.77
N TYR A 53 1.49 11.21 27.67
CA TYR A 53 2.49 11.96 26.89
C TYR A 53 2.23 13.46 27.05
N ASP A 54 3.10 14.10 27.84
CA ASP A 54 3.16 15.55 27.99
C ASP A 54 3.60 16.22 26.68
N THR A 55 2.86 17.26 26.33
CA THR A 55 3.07 18.13 25.17
C THR A 55 3.92 19.33 25.61
N GLU A 56 5.10 19.53 25.02
CA GLU A 56 5.82 20.80 25.10
C GLU A 56 5.69 21.55 23.77
N GLN A 57 4.81 22.55 23.76
CA GLN A 57 4.79 23.63 22.78
C GLN A 57 6.01 24.55 22.98
N LYS A 58 6.61 25.00 21.88
CA LYS A 58 7.38 26.24 21.87
C LYS A 58 7.19 26.99 20.57
N ASP A 59 6.45 28.08 20.67
CA ASP A 59 6.25 29.09 19.64
C ASP A 59 7.57 29.67 19.14
N LYS A 60 7.65 29.90 17.82
CA LYS A 60 8.28 31.07 17.23
C LYS A 60 7.60 31.41 15.91
N GLU A 61 6.79 32.45 15.95
CA GLU A 61 6.44 33.28 14.80
C GLU A 61 7.72 33.88 14.21
N ASP A 62 7.86 33.79 12.88
CA ASP A 62 8.37 34.90 12.08
C ASP A 62 7.75 34.79 10.69
N GLY A 63 6.96 35.81 10.34
CA GLY A 63 6.22 35.89 9.10
C GLY A 63 7.13 36.20 7.91
N VAL A 64 6.90 35.48 6.81
CA VAL A 64 7.21 35.96 5.46
C VAL A 64 6.00 35.69 4.59
N GLN A 65 5.29 36.77 4.26
CA GLN A 65 4.28 36.80 3.21
C GLN A 65 4.93 36.57 1.84
N SER A 66 4.54 35.49 1.19
CA SER A 66 4.58 35.29 -0.26
C SER A 66 3.34 34.42 -0.56
N GLY A 67 2.24 34.93 -1.08
CA GLY A 67 2.17 35.60 -2.38
C GLY A 67 1.39 34.78 -3.42
N HIS A 68 0.29 34.11 -3.02
CA HIS A 68 -1.02 34.13 -3.70
C HIS A 68 -1.14 33.78 -5.21
N ALA A 69 -0.46 32.74 -5.71
CA ALA A 69 -0.67 32.26 -7.08
C ALA A 69 -0.78 30.72 -7.26
N ILE A 70 -0.73 29.93 -6.19
CA ILE A 70 -0.69 28.45 -6.28
C ILE A 70 -2.07 27.80 -6.03
N ASN A 71 -3.03 28.48 -5.38
CA ASN A 71 -4.32 27.86 -5.02
C ASN A 71 -5.38 27.84 -6.13
N SER A 72 -5.32 28.72 -7.14
CA SER A 72 -6.43 28.83 -8.11
C SER A 72 -6.57 27.61 -9.03
N GLU A 73 -5.47 26.97 -9.41
CA GLU A 73 -5.50 25.81 -10.31
C GLU A 73 -6.06 24.56 -9.62
N PHE A 74 -5.73 24.38 -8.33
CA PHE A 74 -6.29 23.29 -7.54
C PHE A 74 -7.77 23.55 -7.20
N ASP A 75 -8.15 24.79 -6.88
CA ASP A 75 -9.54 25.16 -6.67
C ASP A 75 -10.39 24.91 -7.94
N ASP A 76 -9.87 25.28 -9.12
CA ASP A 76 -10.50 25.01 -10.42
C ASP A 76 -10.61 23.48 -10.67
N LEU A 77 -9.60 22.70 -10.27
CA LEU A 77 -9.64 21.25 -10.34
C LEU A 77 -10.75 20.68 -9.46
N VAL A 78 -10.82 21.07 -8.18
CA VAL A 78 -11.86 20.64 -7.23
C VAL A 78 -13.25 20.97 -7.77
N GLU A 79 -13.46 22.17 -8.29
CA GLU A 79 -14.75 22.58 -8.85
C GLU A 79 -15.12 21.76 -10.10
N SER A 80 -14.13 21.36 -10.92
CA SER A 80 -14.38 20.50 -12.08
C SER A 80 -14.96 19.12 -11.70
N PHE A 81 -14.73 18.66 -10.47
CA PHE A 81 -15.26 17.42 -9.91
C PHE A 81 -16.60 17.60 -9.17
N ALA A 82 -17.09 18.83 -8.97
CA ALA A 82 -18.30 19.10 -8.20
C ALA A 82 -19.58 18.45 -8.76
N HIS A 83 -19.58 18.08 -10.05
CA HIS A 83 -20.70 17.44 -10.72
C HIS A 83 -20.53 15.92 -10.91
N TYR A 84 -19.39 15.37 -10.52
CA TYR A 84 -19.11 13.95 -10.67
C TYR A 84 -19.87 13.16 -9.59
N THR A 85 -20.38 11.99 -9.97
CA THR A 85 -20.85 11.01 -9.01
C THR A 85 -19.66 10.40 -8.25
N ALA A 86 -19.92 9.82 -7.08
CA ALA A 86 -18.89 9.17 -6.27
C ALA A 86 -18.10 8.09 -7.03
N ASN A 87 -18.76 7.36 -7.93
CA ASN A 87 -18.12 6.34 -8.78
C ASN A 87 -17.26 6.95 -9.90
N GLU A 88 -17.69 8.07 -10.48
CA GLU A 88 -16.88 8.81 -11.45
C GLU A 88 -15.65 9.44 -10.79
N ILE A 89 -15.78 9.94 -9.55
CA ILE A 89 -14.64 10.44 -8.74
C ILE A 89 -13.62 9.31 -8.52
N ALA A 90 -14.06 8.15 -8.02
CA ALA A 90 -13.15 7.01 -7.84
C ALA A 90 -12.49 6.59 -9.15
N GLN A 91 -13.25 6.50 -10.24
CA GLN A 91 -12.69 6.15 -11.55
C GLN A 91 -11.64 7.17 -12.01
N ALA A 92 -11.90 8.47 -11.84
CA ALA A 92 -10.99 9.53 -12.24
C ALA A 92 -9.66 9.44 -11.47
N ILE A 93 -9.69 9.21 -10.15
CA ILE A 93 -8.46 9.07 -9.34
C ILE A 93 -7.53 7.98 -9.87
N PHE A 94 -8.09 6.89 -10.42
CA PHE A 94 -7.28 5.78 -10.96
C PHE A 94 -6.91 5.92 -12.45
N THR A 95 -7.51 6.87 -13.19
CA THR A 95 -7.39 6.93 -14.66
C THR A 95 -6.98 8.28 -15.22
N ASP A 96 -7.09 9.36 -14.46
CA ASP A 96 -6.67 10.70 -14.85
C ASP A 96 -5.24 10.97 -14.40
N ASP A 97 -4.33 11.16 -15.36
CA ASP A 97 -2.91 11.39 -15.08
C ASP A 97 -2.67 12.64 -14.23
N ARG A 98 -3.58 13.61 -14.24
CA ARG A 98 -3.50 14.84 -13.42
C ARG A 98 -3.69 14.57 -11.92
N LEU A 99 -4.36 13.47 -11.59
CA LEU A 99 -4.73 13.11 -10.22
C LEU A 99 -3.84 12.04 -9.61
N ILE A 100 -2.88 11.51 -10.38
CA ILE A 100 -2.00 10.42 -9.92
C ILE A 100 -1.27 10.79 -8.63
N ASP A 101 -0.85 12.06 -8.50
CA ASP A 101 -0.08 12.57 -7.36
C ASP A 101 -0.89 13.46 -6.42
N ASN A 102 -2.20 13.66 -6.67
CA ASN A 102 -3.04 14.60 -5.89
C ASN A 102 -4.40 13.98 -5.48
N GLY A 103 -4.54 12.66 -5.64
CA GLY A 103 -5.82 11.98 -5.41
C GLY A 103 -6.33 12.13 -3.97
N ALA A 104 -5.43 12.02 -2.98
CA ALA A 104 -5.77 12.20 -1.58
C ALA A 104 -6.20 13.63 -1.25
N GLU A 105 -5.48 14.63 -1.76
CA GLU A 105 -5.77 16.05 -1.55
C GLU A 105 -7.11 16.44 -2.19
N LEU A 106 -7.37 15.98 -3.42
CA LEU A 106 -8.66 16.18 -4.08
C LEU A 106 -9.81 15.58 -3.26
N LEU A 107 -9.65 14.36 -2.75
CA LEU A 107 -10.67 13.70 -1.94
C LEU A 107 -10.95 14.45 -0.64
N LEU A 108 -9.91 14.93 0.06
CA LEU A 108 -10.07 15.77 1.25
C LEU A 108 -10.83 17.05 0.92
N ALA A 109 -10.41 17.77 -0.12
CA ALA A 109 -11.05 19.02 -0.54
C ALA A 109 -12.53 18.83 -0.92
N LEU A 110 -12.87 17.73 -1.61
CA LEU A 110 -14.27 17.40 -1.93
C LEU A 110 -15.09 17.09 -0.69
N VAL A 111 -14.50 16.45 0.33
CA VAL A 111 -15.17 16.17 1.60
C VAL A 111 -15.37 17.45 2.42
N GLU A 112 -14.33 18.27 2.58
CA GLU A 112 -14.37 19.53 3.34
C GLU A 112 -15.40 20.51 2.76
N ASN A 113 -15.53 20.54 1.42
CA ASN A 113 -16.52 21.37 0.73
C ASN A 113 -17.93 20.73 0.67
N GLY A 114 -18.14 19.59 1.32
CA GLY A 114 -19.43 18.90 1.38
C GLY A 114 -19.92 18.34 0.06
N LYS A 115 -19.04 18.20 -0.94
CA LYS A 115 -19.34 17.62 -2.25
C LYS A 115 -19.28 16.09 -2.23
N LEU A 116 -18.54 15.53 -1.28
CA LEU A 116 -18.39 14.10 -1.06
C LEU A 116 -18.58 13.76 0.42
N GLY A 117 -19.36 12.72 0.73
CA GLY A 117 -19.43 12.26 2.12
C GLY A 117 -18.13 11.57 2.55
N ILE A 118 -17.60 11.89 3.73
CA ILE A 118 -16.35 11.31 4.28
C ILE A 118 -16.33 9.77 4.29
N ASN A 119 -17.50 9.15 4.44
CA ASN A 119 -17.71 7.70 4.46
C ASN A 119 -18.63 7.21 3.33
N GLN A 120 -18.86 8.04 2.31
CA GLN A 120 -19.71 7.68 1.19
C GLN A 120 -19.04 6.59 0.34
N PRO A 121 -19.71 5.46 0.08
CA PRO A 121 -19.16 4.45 -0.81
C PRO A 121 -18.97 5.02 -2.22
N LEU A 122 -17.73 5.03 -2.68
CA LEU A 122 -17.34 5.51 -3.99
C LEU A 122 -17.57 4.46 -5.08
N LYS A 123 -17.52 3.17 -4.74
CA LYS A 123 -17.79 2.08 -5.68
C LYS A 123 -19.11 1.40 -5.34
N GLN A 124 -20.13 1.62 -6.15
CA GLN A 124 -21.40 0.91 -6.06
C GLN A 124 -21.50 -0.09 -7.21
N SER A 125 -21.41 -1.39 -6.91
CA SER A 125 -21.74 -2.46 -7.86
C SER A 125 -23.20 -2.85 -7.67
N THR A 126 -23.90 -3.15 -8.77
CA THR A 126 -25.29 -3.63 -8.76
C THR A 126 -25.45 -5.01 -8.11
N GLN A 127 -24.34 -5.72 -7.83
CA GLN A 127 -24.34 -7.08 -7.30
C GLN A 127 -23.69 -7.20 -5.91
N THR A 128 -22.84 -6.24 -5.51
CA THR A 128 -22.19 -6.21 -4.20
C THR A 128 -21.96 -4.76 -3.77
N SER A 129 -22.44 -4.38 -2.59
CA SER A 129 -22.06 -3.09 -2.02
C SER A 129 -20.57 -3.16 -1.64
N SER A 130 -19.71 -2.46 -2.39
CA SER A 130 -18.30 -2.29 -2.01
C SER A 130 -18.21 -1.15 -1.00
N SER A 131 -18.92 -1.28 0.13
CA SER A 131 -19.05 -0.23 1.15
C SER A 131 -17.71 0.22 1.73
N HIS A 132 -16.68 -0.64 1.67
CA HIS A 132 -15.32 -0.33 2.07
C HIS A 132 -14.61 0.68 1.15
N TYR A 133 -15.08 0.93 -0.08
CA TYR A 133 -14.50 1.96 -0.96
C TYR A 133 -14.92 3.36 -0.52
N THR A 134 -14.53 3.79 0.68
CA THR A 134 -14.70 5.16 1.15
C THR A 134 -13.61 6.08 0.56
N PRO A 135 -13.73 7.42 0.67
CA PRO A 135 -12.65 8.35 0.34
C PRO A 135 -11.28 7.94 0.91
N LEU A 136 -11.20 7.66 2.21
CA LEU A 136 -9.94 7.24 2.83
C LEU A 136 -9.40 5.95 2.20
N PHE A 137 -10.24 4.94 1.96
CA PHE A 137 -9.82 3.70 1.31
C PHE A 137 -9.27 3.95 -0.10
N VAL A 138 -9.92 4.82 -0.88
CA VAL A 138 -9.48 5.17 -2.23
C VAL A 138 -8.18 5.97 -2.20
N ALA A 139 -8.01 6.90 -1.26
CA ALA A 139 -6.77 7.63 -1.07
C ALA A 139 -5.60 6.67 -0.79
N LEU A 140 -5.79 5.71 0.12
CA LEU A 140 -4.81 4.67 0.42
C LEU A 140 -4.52 3.72 -0.75
N ALA A 141 -5.52 3.47 -1.61
CA ALA A 141 -5.40 2.60 -2.77
C ALA A 141 -4.85 3.33 -4.01
N SER A 142 -4.78 4.65 -3.97
CA SER A 142 -4.27 5.48 -5.06
C SER A 142 -2.78 5.22 -5.30
N ARG A 143 -2.24 5.77 -6.39
CA ARG A 143 -0.85 5.54 -6.77
C ARG A 143 0.13 6.36 -5.92
N ASP A 144 -0.35 7.42 -5.31
CA ASP A 144 0.41 8.24 -4.38
C ASP A 144 0.41 7.62 -2.98
N ASP A 145 1.54 7.79 -2.28
CA ASP A 145 1.65 7.38 -0.89
C ASP A 145 0.97 8.46 -0.04
N LEU A 146 -0.15 8.09 0.58
CA LEU A 146 -0.84 8.96 1.53
C LEU A 146 0.11 9.40 2.65
N THR A 147 0.27 10.71 2.84
CA THR A 147 1.05 11.26 3.96
C THR A 147 0.32 11.06 5.29
N PHE A 148 1.05 11.07 6.40
CA PHE A 148 0.43 10.98 7.71
C PHE A 148 -0.53 12.15 7.97
N GLU A 149 -0.17 13.36 7.53
CA GLU A 149 -1.00 14.55 7.68
C GLU A 149 -2.35 14.40 6.95
N GLN A 150 -2.32 13.92 5.71
CA GLN A 150 -3.55 13.64 4.95
C GLN A 150 -4.37 12.51 5.59
N PHE A 151 -3.71 11.45 6.07
CA PHE A 151 -4.38 10.36 6.78
C PHE A 151 -5.08 10.85 8.05
N SER A 152 -4.40 11.66 8.87
CA SER A 152 -4.98 12.29 10.05
C SER A 152 -6.15 13.21 9.70
N ALA A 153 -6.04 14.00 8.63
CA ALA A 153 -7.14 14.85 8.17
C ALA A 153 -8.41 14.05 7.84
N PHE A 154 -8.27 12.89 7.19
CA PHE A 154 -9.42 11.99 6.97
C PHE A 154 -10.05 11.52 8.29
N LEU A 155 -9.24 11.13 9.27
CA LEU A 155 -9.72 10.68 10.58
C LEU A 155 -10.40 11.79 11.37
N GLU A 156 -9.84 13.00 11.36
CA GLU A 156 -10.41 14.19 12.01
C GLU A 156 -11.77 14.58 11.42
N LEU A 157 -11.95 14.37 10.11
CA LEU A 157 -13.22 14.55 9.41
C LEU A 157 -14.21 13.39 9.66
N GLY A 158 -13.81 12.36 10.41
CA GLY A 158 -14.66 11.23 10.81
C GLY A 158 -14.64 10.06 9.85
N ALA A 159 -13.58 9.87 9.05
CA ALA A 159 -13.41 8.64 8.29
C ALA A 159 -13.36 7.45 9.24
N TYR A 160 -14.15 6.42 8.97
CA TYR A 160 -14.02 5.16 9.69
C TYR A 160 -12.99 4.26 9.02
N ILE A 161 -12.31 3.48 9.85
CA ILE A 161 -11.48 2.36 9.44
C ILE A 161 -12.12 1.10 10.04
N ASP A 162 -12.18 0.02 9.28
CA ASP A 162 -12.71 -1.26 9.76
C ASP A 162 -11.67 -2.39 9.68
N THR A 163 -12.01 -3.52 10.28
CA THR A 163 -11.18 -4.73 10.34
C THR A 163 -11.54 -5.75 9.26
N SER A 164 -12.34 -5.37 8.26
CA SER A 164 -12.68 -6.27 7.17
C SER A 164 -11.45 -6.61 6.33
N SER A 165 -11.48 -7.77 5.68
CA SER A 165 -10.33 -8.26 4.91
C SER A 165 -9.82 -7.28 3.83
N PRO A 166 -10.66 -6.52 3.09
CA PRO A 166 -10.17 -5.49 2.19
C PRO A 166 -9.31 -4.42 2.87
N TRP A 167 -9.72 -3.92 4.05
CA TRP A 167 -8.94 -2.93 4.80
C TRP A 167 -7.65 -3.53 5.33
N MET A 168 -7.68 -4.73 5.92
CA MET A 168 -6.47 -5.40 6.41
C MET A 168 -5.47 -5.71 5.29
N LEU A 169 -5.94 -6.09 4.11
CA LEU A 169 -5.08 -6.25 2.92
C LEU A 169 -4.50 -4.91 2.46
N GLN A 170 -5.28 -3.84 2.50
CA GLN A 170 -4.82 -2.50 2.12
C GLN A 170 -3.72 -1.99 3.05
N LEU A 171 -3.80 -2.29 4.35
CA LEU A 171 -2.78 -1.93 5.33
C LEU A 171 -1.39 -2.49 4.96
N GLY A 172 -1.32 -3.67 4.31
CA GLY A 172 -0.07 -4.23 3.78
C GLY A 172 0.62 -3.37 2.70
N ARG A 173 -0.10 -2.42 2.09
CA ARG A 173 0.47 -1.49 1.11
C ARG A 173 1.02 -0.21 1.74
N VAL A 174 0.64 0.09 2.97
CA VAL A 174 1.15 1.26 3.70
C VAL A 174 2.62 1.03 4.06
N ARG A 175 3.42 2.10 3.98
CA ARG A 175 4.84 2.12 4.34
C ARG A 175 5.14 3.06 5.49
N ASP A 176 4.29 4.04 5.75
CA ASP A 176 4.42 4.92 6.91
C ASP A 176 4.00 4.18 8.19
N LYS A 177 4.96 3.97 9.10
CA LYS A 177 4.75 3.31 10.39
C LYS A 177 3.71 4.02 11.25
N LYS A 178 3.67 5.35 11.20
CA LYS A 178 2.76 6.16 12.02
C LYS A 178 1.31 5.98 11.54
N ILE A 179 1.10 5.87 10.22
CA ILE A 179 -0.20 5.50 9.65
C ILE A 179 -0.58 4.09 10.11
N ILE A 180 0.33 3.12 10.02
CA ILE A 180 0.06 1.73 10.41
C ILE A 180 -0.32 1.62 11.90
N GLU A 181 0.45 2.27 12.76
CA GLU A 181 0.22 2.31 14.21
C GLU A 181 -1.14 2.93 14.53
N THR A 182 -1.44 4.10 13.96
CA THR A 182 -2.69 4.81 14.18
C THR A 182 -3.87 3.98 13.68
N TRP A 183 -3.76 3.37 12.50
CA TRP A 183 -4.79 2.48 11.96
C TRP A 183 -5.10 1.31 12.90
N ILE A 184 -4.07 0.60 13.39
CA ILE A 184 -4.25 -0.54 14.28
C ILE A 184 -5.05 -0.13 15.54
N VAL A 185 -4.77 1.05 16.08
CA VAL A 185 -5.48 1.60 17.24
C VAL A 185 -6.90 2.01 16.89
N GLU A 186 -7.10 2.84 15.85
CA GLU A 186 -8.40 3.40 15.46
C GLU A 186 -9.40 2.32 15.02
N ALA A 187 -8.94 1.29 14.32
CA ALA A 187 -9.78 0.16 13.92
C ALA A 187 -9.96 -0.88 15.04
N ASN A 188 -9.33 -0.68 16.21
CA ASN A 188 -9.30 -1.63 17.32
C ASN A 188 -8.93 -3.04 16.85
N VAL A 189 -7.84 -3.14 16.08
CA VAL A 189 -7.40 -4.42 15.53
C VAL A 189 -6.90 -5.31 16.67
N GLY A 190 -7.56 -6.45 16.89
CA GLY A 190 -7.18 -7.40 17.91
C GLY A 190 -6.19 -8.47 17.43
N PRO A 191 -5.62 -9.27 18.36
CA PRO A 191 -4.70 -10.37 18.06
C PRO A 191 -5.23 -11.40 17.07
N GLU A 192 -6.56 -11.55 16.96
CA GLU A 192 -7.21 -12.42 15.96
C GLU A 192 -6.86 -12.07 14.51
N ASN A 193 -6.44 -10.84 14.25
CA ASN A 193 -6.03 -10.39 12.92
C ASN A 193 -4.51 -10.51 12.69
N HIS A 194 -3.72 -10.91 13.70
CA HIS A 194 -2.26 -10.92 13.62
C HIS A 194 -1.74 -11.70 12.41
N GLN A 195 -2.22 -12.94 12.22
CA GLN A 195 -1.82 -13.76 11.08
C GLN A 195 -2.18 -13.10 9.75
N GLN A 196 -3.36 -12.46 9.65
CA GLN A 196 -3.76 -11.75 8.44
C GLN A 196 -2.84 -10.54 8.16
N LEU A 197 -2.45 -9.80 9.20
CA LEU A 197 -1.51 -8.69 9.06
C LEU A 197 -0.12 -9.17 8.64
N MET A 198 0.38 -10.25 9.23
CA MET A 198 1.68 -10.84 8.86
C MET A 198 1.67 -11.40 7.43
N ASN A 199 0.59 -12.09 7.04
CA ASN A 199 0.40 -12.55 5.67
C ASN A 199 0.35 -11.36 4.69
N SER A 200 -0.35 -10.27 5.06
CA SER A 200 -0.42 -9.06 4.24
C SER A 200 0.95 -8.37 4.13
N ALA A 201 1.69 -8.28 5.23
CA ALA A 201 3.06 -7.77 5.26
C ALA A 201 3.96 -8.54 4.28
N LEU A 202 3.89 -9.87 4.29
CA LEU A 202 4.65 -10.69 3.33
C LEU A 202 4.16 -10.51 1.89
N ILE A 203 2.85 -10.63 1.62
CA ILE A 203 2.28 -10.52 0.28
C ILE A 203 2.67 -9.20 -0.39
N PHE A 204 2.61 -8.10 0.36
CA PHE A 204 2.86 -6.76 -0.15
C PHE A 204 4.30 -6.28 0.06
N GLY A 205 5.14 -7.02 0.80
CA GLY A 205 6.50 -6.62 1.11
C GLY A 205 6.55 -5.35 1.97
N SER A 206 5.84 -5.36 3.10
CA SER A 206 5.80 -4.29 4.09
C SER A 206 6.48 -4.74 5.39
N PRO A 207 7.81 -4.60 5.50
CA PRO A 207 8.52 -4.88 6.74
C PRO A 207 8.08 -3.95 7.88
N GLU A 208 7.57 -2.76 7.56
CA GLU A 208 7.02 -1.83 8.54
C GLU A 208 5.78 -2.40 9.22
N LEU A 209 4.86 -3.00 8.44
CA LEU A 209 3.69 -3.66 9.01
C LEU A 209 4.10 -4.82 9.91
N ALA A 210 4.99 -5.69 9.45
CA ALA A 210 5.47 -6.82 10.26
C ALA A 210 6.09 -6.36 11.60
N GLN A 211 6.93 -5.33 11.57
CA GLN A 211 7.54 -4.76 12.78
C GLN A 211 6.52 -4.18 13.74
N VAL A 212 5.54 -3.40 13.24
CA VAL A 212 4.49 -2.82 14.09
C VAL A 212 3.62 -3.93 14.68
N THR A 213 3.20 -4.91 13.87
CA THR A 213 2.38 -6.04 14.31
C THR A 213 3.09 -6.83 15.42
N ASN A 214 4.34 -7.25 15.22
CA ASN A 214 5.10 -7.98 16.25
C ASN A 214 5.27 -7.16 17.54
N ARG A 215 5.52 -5.84 17.43
CA ARG A 215 5.65 -4.98 18.61
C ARG A 215 4.34 -4.82 19.38
N VAL A 216 3.19 -4.75 18.70
CA VAL A 216 1.88 -4.56 19.34
C VAL A 216 1.42 -5.82 20.07
N TYR A 217 1.65 -7.00 19.49
CA TYR A 217 1.11 -8.26 20.02
C TYR A 217 2.14 -9.16 20.71
N GLY A 218 3.43 -8.83 20.61
CA GLY A 218 4.54 -9.49 21.31
C GLY A 218 5.03 -10.78 20.64
N ASP A 219 6.27 -11.16 20.97
CA ASP A 219 6.94 -12.36 20.44
C ASP A 219 6.40 -13.68 21.02
N ASP A 220 5.64 -13.62 22.13
CA ASP A 220 5.11 -14.80 22.84
C ASP A 220 3.90 -15.43 22.16
N ALA A 221 3.30 -14.73 21.19
CA ALA A 221 2.18 -15.24 20.46
C ALA A 221 2.66 -16.02 19.23
N ILE A 222 2.35 -17.32 19.18
CA ILE A 222 2.69 -18.22 18.06
C ILE A 222 1.81 -17.87 16.86
N TYR A 223 1.99 -16.68 16.30
CA TYR A 223 1.31 -16.24 15.10
C TYR A 223 2.31 -16.27 13.96
N ASN A 224 2.37 -17.41 13.30
CA ASN A 224 3.22 -17.59 12.14
C ASN A 224 2.51 -17.10 10.87
N ILE A 225 3.32 -16.64 9.93
CA ILE A 225 2.91 -16.51 8.54
C ILE A 225 2.45 -17.89 8.07
N ASP A 226 1.35 -17.95 7.35
CA ASP A 226 0.83 -19.19 6.79
C ASP A 226 1.88 -19.78 5.81
N GLU A 227 2.22 -21.06 6.00
CA GLU A 227 3.18 -21.78 5.14
C GLU A 227 2.75 -21.72 3.67
N GLN A 228 1.45 -21.75 3.38
CA GLN A 228 0.96 -21.60 2.01
C GLN A 228 1.35 -20.24 1.41
N VAL A 229 1.30 -19.16 2.20
CA VAL A 229 1.70 -17.83 1.74
C VAL A 229 3.21 -17.77 1.50
N ILE A 230 4.01 -18.46 2.32
CA ILE A 230 5.46 -18.60 2.10
C ILE A 230 5.73 -19.34 0.79
N ASP A 231 5.08 -20.48 0.57
CA ASP A 231 5.23 -21.30 -0.64
C ASP A 231 4.82 -20.55 -1.92
N GLU A 232 3.84 -19.65 -1.83
CA GLU A 232 3.43 -18.79 -2.94
C GLU A 232 4.41 -17.63 -3.20
N VAL A 233 4.98 -17.04 -2.16
CA VAL A 233 5.84 -15.85 -2.27
C VAL A 233 7.30 -16.22 -2.58
N ALA A 234 7.84 -17.25 -1.93
CA ALA A 234 9.25 -17.61 -2.01
C ALA A 234 9.75 -17.88 -3.44
N PRO A 235 9.05 -18.63 -4.31
CA PRO A 235 9.52 -18.88 -5.68
C PRO A 235 9.63 -17.58 -6.50
N THR A 236 8.71 -16.62 -6.28
CA THR A 236 8.74 -15.32 -6.99
C THR A 236 9.90 -14.44 -6.51
N LEU A 237 10.24 -14.54 -5.22
CA LEU A 237 11.38 -13.84 -4.62
C LEU A 237 12.69 -14.41 -5.15
N ILE A 238 12.85 -15.73 -5.11
CA ILE A 238 14.04 -16.45 -5.58
C ILE A 238 14.28 -16.14 -7.05
N ALA A 239 13.26 -16.33 -7.90
CA ALA A 239 13.37 -16.06 -9.33
C ALA A 239 13.77 -14.61 -9.63
N TYR A 240 13.28 -13.64 -8.85
CA TYR A 240 13.65 -12.23 -9.04
C TYR A 240 15.07 -11.90 -8.55
N ALA A 241 15.53 -12.53 -7.47
CA ALA A 241 16.90 -12.36 -6.96
C ALA A 241 17.95 -13.03 -7.88
N GLU A 242 17.60 -14.17 -8.47
CA GLU A 242 18.44 -14.89 -9.43
C GLU A 242 18.45 -14.24 -10.82
N ASP A 243 17.36 -13.54 -11.19
CA ASP A 243 17.28 -12.77 -12.42
C ASP A 243 18.14 -11.50 -12.35
N GLN A 244 19.44 -11.69 -12.54
CA GLN A 244 20.48 -10.65 -12.58
C GLN A 244 20.39 -9.74 -13.82
N LYS A 245 19.38 -9.88 -14.67
CA LYS A 245 19.32 -9.17 -15.95
C LYS A 245 18.57 -7.84 -15.83
N TYR A 246 19.27 -6.84 -15.29
CA TYR A 246 19.10 -5.48 -15.81
C TYR A 246 20.16 -5.25 -16.87
N ASP A 247 19.81 -5.57 -18.12
CA ASP A 247 20.56 -5.16 -19.30
C ASP A 247 19.80 -4.03 -19.99
N GLU A 248 20.25 -2.80 -19.79
CA GLU A 248 19.73 -1.59 -20.45
C GLU A 248 19.61 -1.80 -21.97
N ARG A 249 20.54 -2.55 -22.58
CA ARG A 249 20.59 -2.76 -24.04
C ARG A 249 19.57 -3.77 -24.56
N THR A 250 19.28 -4.83 -23.81
CA THR A 250 18.24 -5.81 -24.19
C THR A 250 16.84 -5.21 -24.06
N TYR A 251 16.65 -4.22 -23.17
CA TYR A 251 15.36 -3.56 -22.97
C TYR A 251 15.03 -2.47 -24.03
N GLU A 252 16.02 -1.71 -24.49
CA GLU A 252 15.87 -0.74 -25.59
C GLU A 252 15.44 -1.41 -26.90
N SER A 253 15.88 -2.65 -27.15
CA SER A 253 15.53 -3.39 -28.37
C SER A 253 14.12 -3.97 -28.37
N ASP A 254 13.60 -4.37 -27.20
CA ASP A 254 12.37 -5.17 -27.10
C ASP A 254 11.11 -4.31 -26.91
N PHE A 255 11.24 -3.10 -26.38
CA PHE A 255 10.09 -2.27 -26.00
C PHE A 255 10.25 -0.79 -26.39
N GLY A 256 10.34 -0.51 -27.70
CA GLY A 256 10.50 0.86 -28.25
C GLY A 256 9.36 1.86 -28.05
N ARG A 257 8.64 1.85 -26.91
CA ARG A 257 7.49 2.74 -26.62
C ARG A 257 7.24 3.13 -25.15
N ILE A 258 7.94 2.58 -24.16
CA ILE A 258 7.77 3.04 -22.76
C ILE A 258 8.96 3.94 -22.44
N SER A 259 8.72 5.11 -21.82
CA SER A 259 9.82 5.97 -21.41
C SER A 259 10.71 5.23 -20.40
N ASN A 260 12.04 5.38 -20.55
CA ASN A 260 13.02 4.76 -19.65
C ASN A 260 12.70 5.04 -18.16
N ALA A 261 12.15 6.23 -17.87
CA ALA A 261 11.74 6.64 -16.53
C ALA A 261 10.56 5.83 -15.95
N SER A 262 9.51 5.58 -16.74
CA SER A 262 8.34 4.80 -16.26
C SER A 262 8.70 3.33 -16.01
N MET A 263 9.56 2.77 -16.85
CA MET A 263 10.07 1.41 -16.66
C MET A 263 10.96 1.30 -15.42
N LEU A 264 11.88 2.26 -15.25
CA LEU A 264 12.75 2.32 -14.08
C LEU A 264 11.96 2.47 -12.79
N ALA A 265 10.95 3.35 -12.76
CA ALA A 265 10.07 3.49 -11.60
C ALA A 265 9.33 2.19 -11.28
N THR A 266 8.87 1.47 -12.31
CA THR A 266 8.19 0.17 -12.14
C THR A 266 9.12 -0.91 -11.60
N ASP A 267 10.35 -1.04 -12.13
CA ASP A 267 11.30 -2.05 -11.64
C ASP A 267 11.82 -1.67 -10.24
N LEU A 268 12.03 -0.38 -9.96
CA LEU A 268 12.39 0.08 -8.62
C LEU A 268 11.28 -0.26 -7.61
N ALA A 269 10.01 -0.01 -7.94
CA ALA A 269 8.89 -0.39 -7.08
C ALA A 269 8.82 -1.92 -6.86
N ARG A 270 9.06 -2.71 -7.92
CA ARG A 270 9.13 -4.17 -7.84
C ARG A 270 10.31 -4.63 -6.96
N ALA A 271 11.49 -4.05 -7.13
CA ALA A 271 12.68 -4.36 -6.36
C ALA A 271 12.46 -4.06 -4.87
N LYS A 272 11.90 -2.90 -4.54
CA LYS A 272 11.53 -2.52 -3.17
C LYS A 272 10.53 -3.50 -2.57
N LYS A 273 9.51 -3.92 -3.32
CA LYS A 273 8.55 -4.94 -2.87
C LYS A 273 9.22 -6.28 -2.58
N MET A 274 10.14 -6.74 -3.44
CA MET A 274 10.84 -8.00 -3.22
C MET A 274 11.81 -7.92 -2.05
N LEU A 275 12.50 -6.79 -1.89
CA LEU A 275 13.33 -6.53 -0.72
C LEU A 275 12.49 -6.60 0.57
N GLY A 276 11.36 -5.90 0.61
CA GLY A 276 10.46 -5.93 1.77
C GLY A 276 9.94 -7.34 2.09
N ARG A 277 9.66 -8.17 1.07
CA ARG A 277 9.32 -9.59 1.25
C ARG A 277 10.44 -10.37 1.93
N ALA A 278 11.67 -10.23 1.44
CA ALA A 278 12.83 -10.90 2.02
C ALA A 278 13.06 -10.45 3.47
N GLU A 279 12.88 -9.16 3.77
CA GLU A 279 13.02 -8.61 5.13
C GLU A 279 11.92 -9.10 6.08
N VAL A 280 10.68 -9.25 5.62
CA VAL A 280 9.60 -9.88 6.41
C VAL A 280 9.92 -11.35 6.68
N MET A 281 10.38 -12.10 5.67
CA MET A 281 10.81 -13.50 5.87
C MET A 281 11.99 -13.60 6.84
N GLN A 282 12.95 -12.68 6.77
CA GLN A 282 14.10 -12.62 7.68
C GLN A 282 13.66 -12.37 9.13
N GLN A 283 12.71 -11.46 9.35
CA GLN A 283 12.15 -11.19 10.67
C GLN A 283 11.42 -12.42 11.25
N HIS A 284 10.81 -13.25 10.38
CA HIS A 284 10.08 -14.45 10.79
C HIS A 284 10.98 -15.68 11.01
N ALA A 285 12.12 -15.80 10.32
CA ALA A 285 12.92 -17.03 10.27
C ALA A 285 13.76 -17.35 11.54
N LEU A 286 13.34 -16.87 12.72
CA LEU A 286 14.08 -16.87 13.99
C LEU A 286 14.38 -18.25 14.64
N SER A 287 14.56 -19.34 13.90
CA SER A 287 15.03 -20.61 14.51
C SER A 287 15.77 -21.63 13.63
N ASN A 288 16.03 -21.39 12.33
CA ASN A 288 16.67 -22.41 11.47
C ASN A 288 17.84 -21.85 10.61
N ASP A 289 19.07 -22.13 11.03
CA ASP A 289 20.31 -21.48 10.53
C ASP A 289 20.53 -21.58 9.01
N SER A 290 20.12 -22.67 8.35
CA SER A 290 20.32 -22.84 6.91
C SER A 290 19.36 -21.99 6.06
N HIS A 291 18.10 -21.82 6.50
CA HIS A 291 17.14 -20.95 5.82
C HIS A 291 17.52 -19.46 6.02
N ASN A 292 18.10 -19.13 7.17
CA ASN A 292 18.54 -17.78 7.48
C ASN A 292 19.67 -17.29 6.56
N MET A 293 20.64 -18.15 6.24
CA MET A 293 21.74 -17.77 5.33
C MET A 293 21.26 -17.50 3.89
N GLU A 294 20.28 -18.26 3.38
CA GLU A 294 19.72 -18.03 2.05
C GLU A 294 18.89 -16.75 1.99
N ILE A 295 18.04 -16.50 2.99
CA ILE A 295 17.24 -15.27 3.09
C ILE A 295 18.15 -14.04 3.20
N GLU A 296 19.20 -14.10 4.03
CA GLU A 296 20.17 -13.00 4.16
C GLU A 296 20.89 -12.69 2.84
N SER A 297 21.26 -13.73 2.09
CA SER A 297 21.82 -13.58 0.75
C SER A 297 20.84 -12.86 -0.19
N PHE A 298 19.56 -13.23 -0.20
CA PHE A 298 18.54 -12.56 -0.99
C PHE A 298 18.34 -11.10 -0.59
N VAL A 299 18.29 -10.80 0.71
CA VAL A 299 18.20 -9.42 1.22
C VAL A 299 19.36 -8.58 0.67
N ASN A 300 20.60 -9.09 0.72
CA ASN A 300 21.77 -8.36 0.23
C ASN A 300 21.74 -8.13 -1.29
N ILE A 301 21.36 -9.15 -2.08
CA ILE A 301 21.21 -9.03 -3.54
C ILE A 301 20.16 -7.96 -3.89
N LEU A 302 19.02 -7.97 -3.19
CA LEU A 302 17.92 -7.06 -3.47
C LEU A 302 18.22 -5.63 -3.01
N LYS A 303 18.91 -5.44 -1.88
CA LYS A 303 19.44 -4.13 -1.46
C LYS A 303 20.36 -3.53 -2.51
N ALA A 304 21.32 -4.31 -3.02
CA ALA A 304 22.21 -3.86 -4.09
C ALA A 304 21.44 -3.46 -5.36
N ARG A 305 20.41 -4.22 -5.73
CA ARG A 305 19.55 -3.90 -6.88
C ARG A 305 18.75 -2.62 -6.68
N VAL A 306 18.10 -2.43 -5.53
CA VAL A 306 17.36 -1.20 -5.21
C VAL A 306 18.27 0.02 -5.28
N ASN A 307 19.47 -0.06 -4.67
CA ASN A 307 20.44 1.03 -4.69
C ASN A 307 20.86 1.38 -6.12
N ARG A 308 21.20 0.37 -6.94
CA ARG A 308 21.57 0.58 -8.34
C ARG A 308 20.45 1.24 -9.16
N LEU A 309 19.20 0.80 -8.99
CA LEU A 309 18.05 1.39 -9.69
C LEU A 309 17.79 2.83 -9.24
N GLN A 310 17.98 3.13 -7.95
CA GLN A 310 17.88 4.48 -7.42
C GLN A 310 18.96 5.40 -8.01
N GLU A 311 20.23 4.96 -8.05
CA GLU A 311 21.33 5.71 -8.68
C GLU A 311 21.05 6.02 -10.17
N ILE A 312 20.48 5.07 -10.92
CA ILE A 312 20.08 5.32 -12.32
C ILE A 312 19.01 6.41 -12.37
N LYS A 313 18.01 6.34 -11.48
CA LYS A 313 16.89 7.30 -11.42
C LYS A 313 17.40 8.71 -11.13
N ASP A 314 18.32 8.84 -10.17
CA ASP A 314 18.87 10.12 -9.76
C ASP A 314 19.69 10.77 -10.90
N ARG A 315 20.54 9.99 -11.58
CA ARG A 315 21.30 10.46 -12.77
C ARG A 315 20.39 10.92 -13.92
N MET A 316 19.28 10.22 -14.15
CA MET A 316 18.30 10.62 -15.17
C MET A 316 17.61 11.95 -14.81
N GLY A 317 17.30 12.16 -13.52
CA GLY A 317 16.76 13.43 -13.02
C GLY A 317 17.72 14.60 -13.24
N GLU A 318 19.02 14.40 -12.95
CA GLU A 318 20.06 15.41 -13.16
C GLU A 318 20.31 15.74 -14.63
N THR A 319 20.26 14.74 -15.52
CA THR A 319 20.45 14.93 -16.97
C THR A 319 19.29 15.73 -17.59
N SER A 320 18.09 15.61 -17.01
CA SER A 320 16.89 16.35 -17.45
C SER A 320 16.95 17.85 -17.11
N LEU A 321 17.76 18.24 -16.13
CA LEU A 321 17.95 19.63 -15.68
C LEU A 321 19.12 20.35 -16.38
N THR A 322 19.93 19.63 -17.16
CA THR A 322 21.17 20.13 -17.76
C THR A 322 21.14 20.23 -19.28
N GLN A 323 20.02 19.89 -19.94
CA GLN A 323 19.83 20.16 -21.36
C GLN A 323 19.03 21.46 -21.56
N PRO A 324 19.64 22.52 -22.13
CA PRO A 324 18.97 23.79 -22.44
C PRO A 324 18.01 23.71 -23.62
#